data_AF-A0A9X3LK50-F1
#
_entry.id   AF-A0A9X3LK50-F1
#
_cell.length_a   1.000
_cell.length_b   1.000
_cell.length_c   1.000
_cell.angle_alpha   90.00
_cell.angle_beta   90.00
_cell.angle_gamma   90.00
#
_symmetry.space_group_name_H-M   'P 1'
#
loop_
_entity.id
_entity.type
_entity.pdbx_description
1 polymer ?
#
loop_
_entity_poly.entity_id
_entity_poly.type
_entity_poly.pdbx_seq_one_letter_code
_entity_poly.pdbx_strand_id
1 'polypeptide(L)'
;MTFHQHPTTYTKHVHLKVADVSRSTIFYENILGLRILEQTKSIVRFTTNGQDAILTIEQPIEVSNHAPNAAGLYHMAFLLPSKKDLGSIFNHIRSTGYPFSGASDHLVSEALYLNDIDGNGIELYYDRSPDVWKWQSDMVEMTVDPLDIEGLVASAEQTSFTAMPEGTVMGHVHLRVANLADAETFYVQGLGFDVVSRYGTQATFISSNGYHHHIALNTWGHPSSIKRSEQTLGLKSFSIVYPDDASRQQVVKQLNEIGASVFEQIDYIGAIDPSGVEVQLFVGK
;
A
#
# COMPACT_ATOMS: atom_id res chain seq x y z
N MET A 1 0.43 5.12 15.06
CA MET A 1 1.10 4.23 14.11
C MET A 1 1.89 3.14 14.84
N THR A 2 1.24 2.32 15.68
CA THR A 2 1.95 1.33 16.52
C THR A 2 2.59 0.21 15.70
N PHE A 3 2.00 -0.13 14.55
CA PHE A 3 2.41 -1.25 13.71
C PHE A 3 3.33 -0.86 12.54
N HIS A 4 3.70 0.43 12.41
CA HIS A 4 4.58 0.92 11.32
C HIS A 4 5.90 1.46 11.85
N GLN A 5 6.43 0.77 12.85
CA GLN A 5 7.67 1.11 13.54
C GLN A 5 8.28 -0.14 14.18
N HIS A 6 9.56 -0.08 14.53
CA HIS A 6 10.24 -1.14 15.27
C HIS A 6 9.45 -1.53 16.55
N PRO A 7 9.25 -2.83 16.85
CA PRO A 7 9.88 -4.00 16.23
C PRO A 7 9.06 -4.66 15.11
N THR A 8 8.02 -4.00 14.60
CA THR A 8 7.12 -4.58 13.59
C THR A 8 7.80 -4.61 12.21
N THR A 9 7.49 -5.60 11.39
CA THR A 9 7.82 -5.61 9.95
C THR A 9 6.67 -4.96 9.17
N TYR A 10 6.92 -3.88 8.44
CA TYR A 10 5.86 -3.06 7.85
C TYR A 10 6.21 -2.53 6.45
N THR A 11 5.19 -2.12 5.70
CA THR A 11 5.34 -1.44 4.41
C THR A 11 5.73 0.02 4.59
N LYS A 12 6.65 0.55 3.77
CA LYS A 12 7.10 1.95 3.90
C LYS A 12 6.86 2.81 2.65
N HIS A 13 7.00 2.23 1.47
CA HIS A 13 7.06 2.99 0.22
C HIS A 13 6.48 2.21 -0.94
N VAL A 14 5.88 2.93 -1.90
CA VAL A 14 5.42 2.39 -3.18
C VAL A 14 6.04 3.18 -4.32
N HIS A 15 6.49 2.47 -5.36
CA HIS A 15 6.97 3.03 -6.62
C HIS A 15 6.02 2.67 -7.77
N LEU A 16 5.42 3.68 -8.39
CA LEU A 16 4.55 3.53 -9.55
C LEU A 16 5.22 4.00 -10.84
N LYS A 17 4.97 3.27 -11.93
CA LYS A 17 5.14 3.75 -13.30
C LYS A 17 3.86 4.45 -13.75
N VAL A 18 3.97 5.71 -14.17
CA VAL A 18 2.84 6.55 -14.58
C VAL A 18 2.97 6.95 -16.05
N ALA A 19 1.84 7.19 -16.71
CA ALA A 19 1.81 7.56 -18.13
C ALA A 19 2.41 8.95 -18.38
N ASP A 20 2.14 9.88 -17.47
CA ASP A 20 2.64 11.25 -17.50
C ASP A 20 2.95 11.73 -16.07
N VAL A 21 4.23 12.00 -15.80
CA VAL A 21 4.68 12.39 -14.46
C VAL A 21 4.12 13.76 -14.06
N SER A 22 3.96 14.69 -15.00
CA SER A 22 3.49 16.05 -14.70
C SER A 22 2.02 16.05 -14.32
N ARG A 23 1.18 15.34 -15.09
CA ARG A 23 -0.24 15.15 -14.79
C ARG A 23 -0.45 14.42 -13.47
N SER A 24 0.33 13.37 -13.23
CA SER A 24 0.27 12.60 -11.98
C SER A 24 0.71 13.43 -10.79
N THR A 25 1.72 14.30 -10.95
CA THR A 25 2.18 15.20 -9.88
C THR A 25 1.06 16.13 -9.42
N ILE A 26 0.35 16.76 -10.36
CA ILE A 26 -0.80 17.62 -10.06
C ILE A 26 -1.86 16.85 -9.27
N PHE A 27 -2.13 15.59 -9.62
CA PHE A 27 -3.06 14.74 -8.86
C PHE A 27 -2.58 14.50 -7.42
N TYR A 28 -1.35 14.02 -7.24
CA TYR A 28 -0.83 13.66 -5.92
C TYR A 28 -0.66 14.88 -5.00
N GLU A 29 -0.32 16.06 -5.53
CA GLU A 29 -0.27 17.29 -4.75
C GLU A 29 -1.67 17.86 -4.46
N ASN A 30 -2.53 18.02 -5.48
CA ASN A 30 -3.77 18.77 -5.29
C ASN A 30 -4.92 17.92 -4.75
N ILE A 31 -4.99 16.64 -5.10
CA ILE A 31 -6.07 15.75 -4.64
C ILE A 31 -5.70 15.11 -3.32
N LEU A 32 -4.48 14.56 -3.20
CA LEU A 32 -4.06 13.91 -1.96
C LEU A 32 -3.33 14.83 -0.97
N GLY A 33 -2.84 16.00 -1.40
CA GLY A 33 -2.08 16.89 -0.51
C GLY A 33 -0.65 16.42 -0.22
N LEU A 34 -0.10 15.49 -1.00
CA LEU A 34 1.29 15.06 -0.81
C LEU A 34 2.25 16.18 -1.18
N ARG A 35 3.39 16.28 -0.48
CA ARG A 35 4.43 17.26 -0.77
C ARG A 35 5.54 16.62 -1.59
N ILE A 36 6.14 17.37 -2.51
CA ILE A 36 7.32 16.92 -3.25
C ILE A 36 8.54 16.97 -2.33
N LEU A 37 9.24 15.84 -2.21
CA LEU A 37 10.55 15.74 -1.57
C LEU A 37 11.66 16.03 -2.59
N GLU A 38 11.58 15.37 -3.75
CA GLU A 38 12.56 15.48 -4.83
C GLU A 38 11.86 15.32 -6.18
N GLN A 39 12.35 16.03 -7.20
CA GLN A 39 11.80 15.96 -8.55
C GLN A 39 12.88 16.07 -9.62
N THR A 40 12.76 15.21 -10.64
CA THR A 40 13.49 15.28 -11.91
C THR A 40 12.49 15.40 -13.06
N LYS A 41 12.97 15.31 -14.31
CA LYS A 41 12.08 15.34 -15.50
C LYS A 41 11.15 14.13 -15.61
N SER A 42 11.54 12.98 -15.05
CA SER A 42 10.80 11.71 -15.21
C SER A 42 10.46 11.03 -13.90
N ILE A 43 10.93 11.54 -12.75
CA ILE A 43 10.70 10.94 -11.43
C ILE A 43 10.32 12.03 -10.44
N VAL A 44 9.29 11.77 -9.63
CA VAL A 44 8.90 12.60 -8.48
C VAL A 44 8.76 11.73 -7.25
N ARG A 45 9.37 12.15 -6.15
CA ARG A 45 9.29 11.50 -4.83
C ARG A 45 8.45 12.38 -3.92
N PHE A 46 7.40 11.81 -3.35
CA PHE A 46 6.49 12.48 -2.44
C PHE A 46 6.76 12.12 -0.99
N THR A 47 6.45 13.04 -0.09
CA THR A 47 6.63 12.91 1.35
C THR A 47 5.43 13.49 2.11
N THR A 48 5.22 12.98 3.32
CA THR A 48 4.31 13.54 4.32
C THR A 48 5.07 14.31 5.39
N ASN A 49 6.30 13.90 5.72
CA ASN A 49 7.12 14.44 6.82
C ASN A 49 8.30 15.32 6.39
N GLY A 50 8.55 15.48 5.08
CA GLY A 50 9.67 16.27 4.58
C GLY A 50 11.04 15.58 4.66
N GLN A 51 11.08 14.32 5.07
CA GLN A 51 12.32 13.56 5.30
C GLN A 51 12.37 12.27 4.46
N ASP A 52 11.31 11.48 4.52
CA ASP A 52 11.22 10.18 3.84
C ASP A 52 10.24 10.25 2.67
N ALA A 53 10.58 9.57 1.57
CA ALA A 53 9.63 9.35 0.49
C ALA A 53 8.63 8.25 0.86
N ILE A 54 7.33 8.52 0.69
CA ILE A 54 6.23 7.56 0.87
C ILE A 54 5.73 6.99 -0.46
N LEU A 55 5.83 7.77 -1.53
CA LEU A 55 5.44 7.40 -2.90
C LEU A 55 6.48 7.95 -3.87
N THR A 56 6.88 7.14 -4.83
CA THR A 56 7.62 7.59 -6.02
C THR A 56 6.77 7.31 -7.25
N ILE A 57 6.70 8.29 -8.16
CA ILE A 57 6.17 8.09 -9.50
C ILE A 57 7.29 8.26 -10.53
N GLU A 58 7.31 7.41 -11.54
CA GLU A 58 8.29 7.39 -12.62
C GLU A 58 7.58 7.29 -13.97
N GLN A 59 7.93 8.16 -14.91
CA GLN A 59 7.48 8.05 -16.29
C GLN A 59 8.55 7.30 -17.12
N PRO A 60 8.25 6.09 -17.64
CA PRO A 60 9.19 5.33 -18.46
C PRO A 60 9.41 6.00 -19.83
N ILE A 61 10.57 5.73 -20.44
CA ILE A 61 10.94 6.28 -21.77
C ILE A 61 9.98 5.79 -22.86
N GLU A 62 9.57 4.51 -22.79
CA GLU A 62 8.57 3.92 -23.65
C GLU A 62 7.37 3.48 -22.82
N VAL A 63 6.20 4.04 -23.12
CA VAL A 63 4.94 3.65 -22.49
C VAL A 63 4.32 2.53 -23.32
N SER A 64 4.21 1.32 -22.76
CA SER A 64 3.31 0.31 -23.32
C SER A 64 1.90 0.50 -22.75
N ASN A 65 0.87 0.18 -23.53
CA ASN A 65 -0.52 0.28 -23.09
C ASN A 65 -0.73 -0.50 -21.78
N HIS A 66 -1.61 0.02 -20.92
CA HIS A 66 -2.06 -0.67 -19.71
C HIS A 66 -2.38 -2.14 -20.00
N ALA A 67 -1.91 -3.02 -19.13
CA ALA A 67 -2.36 -4.40 -19.06
C ALA A 67 -3.46 -4.47 -17.98
N PRO A 68 -4.75 -4.20 -18.31
CA PRO A 68 -5.82 -4.04 -17.33
C PRO A 68 -6.03 -5.28 -16.44
N ASN A 69 -5.59 -6.45 -16.92
CA ASN A 69 -5.69 -7.73 -16.23
C ASN A 69 -4.31 -8.26 -15.78
N ALA A 70 -3.25 -7.45 -15.73
CA ALA A 70 -1.98 -7.91 -15.17
C ALA A 70 -2.10 -8.00 -13.64
N ALA A 71 -1.47 -9.03 -13.07
CA ALA A 71 -1.15 -9.02 -11.65
C ALA A 71 -0.32 -7.76 -11.30
N GLY A 72 -0.44 -7.29 -10.06
CA GLY A 72 0.14 -6.03 -9.62
C GLY A 72 -0.73 -5.32 -8.58
N LEU A 73 -0.79 -3.99 -8.62
CA LEU A 73 -1.52 -3.21 -7.62
C LEU A 73 -3.04 -3.41 -7.71
N TYR A 74 -3.66 -3.77 -6.60
CA TYR A 74 -5.06 -3.44 -6.37
C TYR A 74 -5.15 -2.00 -5.86
N HIS A 75 -4.53 -1.73 -4.70
CA HIS A 75 -4.35 -0.37 -4.18
C HIS A 75 -3.13 -0.23 -3.27
N MET A 76 -2.67 1.01 -3.13
CA MET A 76 -1.78 1.44 -2.04
C MET A 76 -2.58 2.20 -1.00
N ALA A 77 -2.29 1.98 0.29
CA ALA A 77 -3.09 2.55 1.36
C ALA A 77 -2.28 3.54 2.20
N PHE A 78 -2.77 4.76 2.31
CA PHE A 78 -2.25 5.79 3.20
C PHE A 78 -3.00 5.71 4.53
N LEU A 79 -2.28 5.39 5.60
CA LEU A 79 -2.81 5.37 6.95
C LEU A 79 -2.65 6.76 7.55
N LEU A 80 -3.77 7.42 7.85
CA LEU A 80 -3.82 8.75 8.44
C LEU A 80 -3.79 8.66 9.99
N PRO A 81 -3.32 9.71 10.69
CA PRO A 81 -3.14 9.65 12.15
C PRO A 81 -4.44 9.50 12.95
N SER A 82 -5.57 9.97 12.42
CA SER A 82 -6.85 9.96 13.14
C SER A 82 -8.07 9.99 12.23
N LYS A 83 -9.24 9.69 12.81
CA LYS A 83 -10.55 9.87 12.15
C LYS A 83 -10.78 11.30 11.67
N LYS A 84 -10.31 12.30 12.43
CA LYS A 84 -10.45 13.72 12.06
C LYS A 84 -9.70 14.04 10.78
N ASP A 85 -8.49 13.50 10.65
CA ASP A 85 -7.67 13.66 9.45
C ASP A 85 -8.35 13.03 8.23
N LEU A 86 -8.94 11.83 8.40
CA LEU A 86 -9.74 11.19 7.35
C LEU A 86 -10.96 12.03 6.96
N GLY A 87 -11.65 12.64 7.93
CA GLY A 87 -12.76 13.55 7.67
C GLY A 87 -12.33 14.83 6.94
N SER A 88 -11.17 15.39 7.30
CA SER A 88 -10.61 16.58 6.67
C SER A 88 -10.24 16.32 5.21
N ILE A 89 -9.53 15.22 4.91
CA ILE A 89 -9.19 14.87 3.52
C ILE A 89 -10.43 14.47 2.70
N PHE A 90 -11.45 13.85 3.32
CA PHE A 90 -12.72 13.59 2.67
C PHE A 90 -13.38 14.88 2.18
N ASN A 91 -13.49 15.88 3.07
CA ASN A 91 -14.07 17.19 2.74
C ASN A 91 -13.27 17.91 1.66
N HIS A 92 -11.93 17.84 1.73
CA HIS A 92 -11.04 18.38 0.70
C HIS A 92 -11.31 17.77 -0.67
N ILE A 93 -11.19 16.46 -0.80
CA ILE A 93 -11.38 15.75 -2.08
C ILE A 93 -12.77 16.03 -2.64
N ARG A 94 -13.81 15.97 -1.80
CA ARG A 94 -15.19 16.32 -2.18
C ARG A 94 -15.29 17.75 -2.74
N SER A 95 -14.57 18.71 -2.16
CA SER A 95 -14.58 20.11 -2.62
C SER A 95 -13.92 20.31 -3.99
N THR A 96 -12.98 19.43 -4.36
CA THR A 96 -12.35 19.45 -5.69
C THR A 96 -13.24 18.82 -6.77
N GLY A 97 -14.28 18.09 -6.38
CA GLY A 97 -15.15 17.33 -7.28
C GLY A 97 -14.53 16.02 -7.80
N TYR A 98 -13.37 15.60 -7.29
CA TYR A 98 -12.76 14.34 -7.68
C TYR A 98 -13.56 13.14 -7.14
N PRO A 99 -13.84 12.11 -7.96
CA PRO A 99 -14.72 11.02 -7.56
C PRO A 99 -14.04 10.04 -6.59
N PHE A 100 -14.78 9.63 -5.57
CA PHE A 100 -14.47 8.42 -4.81
C PHE A 100 -15.00 7.19 -5.56
N SER A 101 -14.26 6.08 -5.50
CA SER A 101 -14.68 4.78 -6.02
C SER A 101 -15.43 3.94 -4.97
N GLY A 102 -15.31 4.27 -3.68
CA GLY A 102 -16.01 3.58 -2.60
C GLY A 102 -15.64 4.12 -1.22
N ALA A 103 -16.32 3.61 -0.19
CA ALA A 103 -16.02 3.85 1.21
C ALA A 103 -16.58 2.70 2.05
N SER A 104 -15.84 2.25 3.07
CA SER A 104 -16.20 1.08 3.86
C SER A 104 -15.74 1.18 5.31
N ASP A 105 -16.49 0.54 6.20
CA ASP A 105 -16.09 0.20 7.56
C ASP A 105 -15.66 -1.27 7.58
N HIS A 106 -14.45 -1.53 8.07
CA HIS A 106 -13.84 -2.86 8.12
C HIS A 106 -13.80 -3.46 9.52
N LEU A 107 -14.47 -2.87 10.51
CA LEU A 107 -14.38 -3.14 11.95
C LEU A 107 -13.03 -2.77 12.58
N VAL A 108 -11.93 -2.97 11.86
CA VAL A 108 -10.56 -2.62 12.27
C VAL A 108 -10.15 -1.21 11.83
N SER A 109 -10.75 -0.71 10.76
CA SER A 109 -10.46 0.58 10.15
C SER A 109 -11.69 1.14 9.42
N GLU A 110 -11.67 2.44 9.14
CA GLU A 110 -12.62 3.12 8.26
C GLU A 110 -11.86 3.70 7.07
N ALA A 111 -12.33 3.45 5.86
CA ALA A 111 -11.57 3.66 4.64
C ALA A 111 -12.38 4.37 3.53
N LEU A 112 -11.67 5.19 2.76
CA LEU A 112 -12.13 5.84 1.54
C LEU A 112 -11.30 5.34 0.37
N TYR A 113 -11.96 5.07 -0.75
CA TYR A 113 -11.31 4.55 -1.95
C TYR A 113 -11.47 5.53 -3.10
N LEU A 114 -10.39 5.70 -3.86
CA LEU A 114 -10.36 6.41 -5.13
C LEU A 114 -9.29 5.78 -6.02
N ASN A 115 -9.25 6.17 -7.30
CA ASN A 115 -8.17 5.80 -8.20
C ASN A 115 -7.37 7.05 -8.55
N ASP A 116 -6.08 6.89 -8.86
CA ASP A 116 -5.31 7.97 -9.48
C ASP A 116 -5.70 8.16 -10.96
N ILE A 117 -5.06 9.14 -11.60
CA ILE A 117 -5.34 9.50 -13.00
C ILE A 117 -4.99 8.41 -14.02
N ASP A 118 -4.21 7.40 -13.62
CA ASP A 118 -3.82 6.24 -14.42
C ASP A 118 -4.53 4.95 -13.95
N GLY A 119 -5.50 5.06 -13.03
CA GLY A 119 -6.32 3.95 -12.55
C GLY A 119 -5.67 3.10 -11.44
N ASN A 120 -4.59 3.56 -10.81
CA ASN A 120 -4.03 2.90 -9.63
C ASN A 120 -4.94 3.13 -8.42
N GLY A 121 -5.35 2.05 -7.76
CA GLY A 121 -6.19 2.17 -6.57
C GLY A 121 -5.46 2.84 -5.41
N ILE A 122 -6.18 3.67 -4.68
CA ILE A 122 -5.73 4.35 -3.49
C ILE A 122 -6.77 4.12 -2.40
N GLU A 123 -6.29 3.77 -1.21
CA GLU A 123 -7.06 3.76 0.01
C GLU A 123 -6.53 4.85 0.96
N LEU A 124 -7.44 5.66 1.49
CA LEU A 124 -7.16 6.60 2.58
C LEU A 124 -7.93 6.09 3.79
N TYR A 125 -7.25 5.78 4.88
CA TYR A 125 -7.91 5.16 6.03
C TYR A 125 -7.31 5.60 7.36
N TYR A 126 -8.03 5.35 8.44
CA TYR A 126 -7.47 5.36 9.78
C TYR A 126 -7.85 4.07 10.53
N ASP A 127 -7.00 3.68 11.47
CA ASP A 127 -7.23 2.53 12.32
C ASP A 127 -8.14 2.87 13.49
N ARG A 128 -9.08 1.99 13.78
CA ARG A 128 -9.70 1.95 15.11
C ARG A 128 -8.66 1.49 16.13
N SER A 129 -8.92 1.80 17.40
CA SER A 129 -8.05 1.31 18.47
C SER A 129 -7.90 -0.22 18.39
N PRO A 130 -6.70 -0.78 18.45
CA PRO A 130 -6.50 -2.23 18.42
C PRO A 130 -7.25 -2.96 19.54
N ASP A 131 -7.53 -2.28 20.66
CA ASP A 131 -8.30 -2.82 21.79
C ASP A 131 -9.74 -3.20 21.42
N VAL A 132 -10.30 -2.66 20.32
CA VAL A 132 -11.64 -3.01 19.85
C VAL A 132 -11.64 -4.10 18.77
N TRP A 133 -10.47 -4.50 18.28
CA TRP A 133 -10.36 -5.54 17.26
C TRP A 133 -10.70 -6.89 17.88
N LYS A 134 -11.54 -7.65 17.18
CA LYS A 134 -11.95 -8.98 17.62
C LYS A 134 -11.09 -10.02 16.92
N TRP A 135 -10.35 -10.78 17.72
CA TRP A 135 -9.53 -11.88 17.27
C TRP A 135 -10.17 -13.22 17.62
N GLN A 136 -10.18 -14.14 16.67
CA GLN A 136 -10.50 -15.55 16.87
C GLN A 136 -9.26 -16.37 16.56
N SER A 137 -8.56 -16.80 17.60
CA SER A 137 -7.17 -17.29 17.47
C SER A 137 -6.30 -16.25 16.78
N ASP A 138 -5.67 -16.60 15.65
CA ASP A 138 -4.79 -15.69 14.89
C ASP A 138 -5.54 -14.91 13.79
N MET A 139 -6.88 -15.01 13.74
CA MET A 139 -7.68 -14.38 12.69
C MET A 139 -8.45 -13.17 13.24
N VAL A 140 -8.20 -11.98 12.69
CA VAL A 140 -8.96 -10.78 12.98
C VAL A 140 -10.24 -10.72 12.16
N GLU A 141 -11.33 -10.35 12.82
CA GLU A 141 -12.63 -10.13 12.18
C GLU A 141 -12.60 -8.83 11.35
N MET A 142 -12.93 -8.95 10.06
CA MET A 142 -13.05 -7.83 9.13
C MET A 142 -14.33 -7.96 8.30
N THR A 143 -14.92 -6.84 7.92
CA THR A 143 -16.15 -6.76 7.10
C THR A 143 -15.98 -5.77 5.94
N VAL A 144 -17.04 -5.54 5.17
CA VAL A 144 -17.15 -4.46 4.17
C VAL A 144 -18.50 -3.78 4.37
N ASP A 145 -18.68 -3.17 5.54
CA ASP A 145 -19.93 -2.51 5.92
C ASP A 145 -19.95 -1.09 5.34
N PRO A 146 -21.15 -0.51 5.10
CA PRO A 146 -21.24 0.89 4.69
C PRO A 146 -20.63 1.83 5.72
N LEU A 147 -19.77 2.75 5.27
CA LEU A 147 -19.18 3.76 6.15
C LEU A 147 -20.20 4.82 6.59
N ASP A 148 -20.17 5.21 7.86
CA ASP A 148 -20.90 6.37 8.39
C ASP A 148 -20.26 7.69 7.90
N ILE A 149 -20.67 8.14 6.71
CA ILE A 149 -20.17 9.37 6.08
C ILE A 149 -20.56 10.61 6.89
N GLU A 150 -21.73 10.65 7.51
CA GLU A 150 -22.17 11.80 8.31
C GLU A 150 -21.28 11.96 9.55
N GLY A 151 -21.03 10.87 10.26
CA GLY A 151 -20.11 10.84 11.40
C GLY A 151 -18.67 11.17 11.01
N LEU A 152 -18.21 10.70 9.85
CA LEU A 152 -16.88 11.06 9.33
C LEU A 152 -16.77 12.56 9.05
N VAL A 153 -17.72 13.15 8.33
CA VAL A 153 -17.76 14.59 8.02
C VAL A 153 -17.83 15.41 9.30
N ALA A 154 -18.63 15.00 10.28
CA ALA A 154 -18.75 15.68 11.57
C ALA A 154 -17.47 15.63 12.40
N SER A 155 -16.61 14.62 12.19
CA SER A 155 -15.33 14.48 12.90
C SER A 155 -14.22 15.38 12.37
N ALA A 156 -14.35 15.89 11.14
CA ALA A 156 -13.32 16.68 10.46
C ALA A 156 -12.94 17.94 11.25
N GLU A 157 -11.69 18.36 11.13
CA GLU A 157 -11.29 19.67 11.62
C GLU A 157 -11.97 20.77 10.78
N GLN A 158 -12.39 21.85 11.43
CA GLN A 158 -13.04 22.99 10.78
C GLN A 158 -12.05 23.95 10.10
N THR A 159 -10.82 23.50 9.88
CA THR A 159 -9.75 24.25 9.20
C THR A 159 -9.62 23.79 7.76
N SER A 160 -9.13 24.69 6.90
CA SER A 160 -8.84 24.32 5.51
C SER A 160 -7.77 23.24 5.44
N PHE A 161 -8.03 22.16 4.70
CA PHE A 161 -7.02 21.17 4.38
C PHE A 161 -5.90 21.81 3.56
N THR A 162 -4.66 21.73 4.05
CA THR A 162 -3.49 22.32 3.37
C THR A 162 -2.58 21.29 2.75
N ALA A 163 -2.46 20.11 3.36
CA ALA A 163 -1.61 19.01 2.94
C ALA A 163 -2.02 17.72 3.64
N MET A 164 -1.57 16.59 3.11
CA MET A 164 -1.63 15.30 3.80
C MET A 164 -0.95 15.42 5.17
N PRO A 165 -1.55 14.92 6.26
CA PRO A 165 -0.98 15.01 7.60
C PRO A 165 0.44 14.42 7.66
N GLU A 166 1.32 15.08 8.42
CA GLU A 166 2.73 14.67 8.56
C GLU A 166 2.89 13.25 9.12
N GLY A 167 1.98 12.84 10.01
CA GLY A 167 1.99 11.50 10.57
C GLY A 167 1.50 10.40 9.63
N THR A 168 1.06 10.71 8.41
CA THR A 168 0.56 9.70 7.44
C THR A 168 1.70 8.80 6.97
N VAL A 169 1.45 7.48 6.98
CA VAL A 169 2.40 6.43 6.56
C VAL A 169 1.80 5.55 5.46
N MET A 170 2.65 4.74 4.80
CA MET A 170 2.20 3.69 3.89
C MET A 170 1.67 2.52 4.73
N GLY A 171 0.35 2.48 4.93
CA GLY A 171 -0.31 1.56 5.83
C GLY A 171 -0.23 0.11 5.36
N HIS A 172 -0.62 -0.14 4.12
CA HIS A 172 -0.52 -1.45 3.49
C HIS A 172 -0.50 -1.37 1.98
N VAL A 173 -0.11 -2.49 1.36
CA VAL A 173 -0.18 -2.68 -0.10
C VAL A 173 -1.12 -3.86 -0.38
N HIS A 174 -2.13 -3.63 -1.21
CA HIS A 174 -3.05 -4.68 -1.66
C HIS A 174 -2.72 -5.05 -3.11
N LEU A 175 -2.39 -6.32 -3.35
CA LEU A 175 -1.99 -6.86 -4.63
C LEU A 175 -3.09 -7.74 -5.24
N ARG A 176 -3.25 -7.62 -6.56
CA ARG A 176 -3.91 -8.62 -7.41
C ARG A 176 -2.86 -9.64 -7.83
N VAL A 177 -3.09 -10.90 -7.52
CA VAL A 177 -2.19 -12.01 -7.83
C VAL A 177 -2.91 -13.07 -8.65
N ALA A 178 -2.22 -13.68 -9.61
CA ALA A 178 -2.79 -14.71 -10.48
C ALA A 178 -3.17 -15.99 -9.72
N ASN A 179 -2.43 -16.31 -8.65
CA ASN A 179 -2.64 -17.51 -7.85
C ASN A 179 -2.30 -17.21 -6.37
N LEU A 180 -3.27 -17.41 -5.47
CA LEU A 180 -3.08 -17.16 -4.04
C LEU A 180 -2.09 -18.13 -3.38
N ALA A 181 -2.02 -19.39 -3.81
CA ALA A 181 -1.10 -20.36 -3.22
C ALA A 181 0.36 -20.01 -3.52
N ASP A 182 0.65 -19.59 -4.75
CA ASP A 182 1.99 -19.14 -5.15
C ASP A 182 2.36 -17.85 -4.39
N ALA A 183 1.41 -16.92 -4.27
CA ALA A 183 1.59 -15.69 -3.51
C ALA A 183 1.81 -15.99 -2.02
N GLU A 184 1.04 -16.88 -1.39
CA GLU A 184 1.24 -17.26 0.02
C GLU A 184 2.58 -17.97 0.23
N THR A 185 3.05 -18.79 -0.72
CA THR A 185 4.39 -19.36 -0.65
C THR A 185 5.45 -18.24 -0.57
N PHE A 186 5.32 -17.21 -1.40
CA PHE A 186 6.26 -16.09 -1.37
C PHE A 186 6.11 -15.20 -0.13
N TYR A 187 4.90 -14.72 0.15
CA TYR A 187 4.66 -13.69 1.16
C TYR A 187 4.57 -14.25 2.59
N VAL A 188 4.07 -15.46 2.79
CA VAL A 188 3.98 -16.08 4.12
C VAL A 188 5.24 -16.89 4.40
N GLN A 189 5.56 -17.87 3.55
CA GLN A 189 6.70 -18.77 3.82
C GLN A 189 8.05 -18.10 3.53
N GLY A 190 8.12 -17.28 2.47
CA GLY A 190 9.33 -16.56 2.07
C GLY A 190 9.58 -15.31 2.90
N LEU A 191 8.62 -14.38 2.95
CA LEU A 191 8.79 -13.09 3.64
C LEU A 191 8.46 -13.12 5.14
N GLY A 192 7.90 -14.22 5.64
CA GLY A 192 7.69 -14.45 7.07
C GLY A 192 6.50 -13.70 7.69
N PHE A 193 5.49 -13.31 6.90
CA PHE A 193 4.26 -12.73 7.45
C PHE A 193 3.29 -13.81 7.94
N ASP A 194 2.48 -13.47 8.93
CA ASP A 194 1.40 -14.32 9.44
C ASP A 194 0.10 -14.04 8.70
N VAL A 195 -0.70 -15.08 8.44
CA VAL A 195 -2.06 -14.91 7.92
C VAL A 195 -2.97 -14.49 9.07
N VAL A 196 -3.59 -13.31 8.92
CA VAL A 196 -4.43 -12.71 9.96
C VAL A 196 -5.89 -12.55 9.54
N SER A 197 -6.22 -12.66 8.25
CA SER A 197 -7.61 -12.76 7.83
C SER A 197 -7.73 -13.38 6.44
N ARG A 198 -8.91 -13.87 6.10
CA ARG A 198 -9.22 -14.46 4.79
C ARG A 198 -10.62 -14.09 4.34
N TYR A 199 -10.75 -13.76 3.05
CA TYR A 199 -12.06 -13.60 2.41
C TYR A 199 -12.35 -14.80 1.52
N GLY A 200 -12.87 -15.86 2.15
CA GLY A 200 -13.08 -17.16 1.50
C GLY A 200 -11.79 -17.65 0.81
N THR A 201 -11.90 -18.00 -0.46
CA THR A 201 -10.77 -18.42 -1.31
C THR A 201 -10.28 -17.30 -2.24
N GLN A 202 -10.72 -16.05 -2.04
CA GLN A 202 -10.52 -14.95 -2.99
C GLN A 202 -9.49 -13.92 -2.50
N ALA A 203 -9.26 -13.83 -1.19
CA ALA A 203 -8.24 -12.95 -0.66
C ALA A 203 -7.63 -13.44 0.66
N THR A 204 -6.38 -13.07 0.88
CA THR A 204 -5.58 -13.35 2.08
C THR A 204 -4.97 -12.06 2.58
N PHE A 205 -5.11 -11.82 3.88
CA PHE A 205 -4.59 -10.66 4.58
C PHE A 205 -3.48 -11.12 5.52
N ILE A 206 -2.32 -10.49 5.41
CA ILE A 206 -1.11 -10.92 6.12
C ILE A 206 -0.44 -9.75 6.83
N SER A 207 0.14 -10.03 7.99
CA SER A 207 0.72 -9.00 8.83
C SER A 207 1.86 -9.55 9.69
N SER A 208 2.48 -8.66 10.46
CA SER A 208 3.41 -9.05 11.51
C SER A 208 2.97 -8.37 12.80
N ASN A 209 3.34 -8.97 13.94
CA ASN A 209 3.10 -8.41 15.27
C ASN A 209 1.61 -8.07 15.56
N GLY A 210 0.68 -8.86 15.03
CA GLY A 210 -0.75 -8.73 15.32
C GLY A 210 -1.44 -7.51 14.69
N TYR A 211 -0.90 -6.94 13.61
CA TYR A 211 -1.61 -5.92 12.84
C TYR A 211 -2.74 -6.53 11.99
N HIS A 212 -3.74 -5.75 11.59
CA HIS A 212 -4.86 -6.29 10.78
C HIS A 212 -4.43 -6.69 9.36
N HIS A 213 -3.47 -5.97 8.73
CA HIS A 213 -2.68 -6.42 7.56
C HIS A 213 -1.67 -5.36 7.11
N HIS A 214 -0.45 -5.78 6.78
CA HIS A 214 0.51 -4.94 6.04
C HIS A 214 0.43 -5.18 4.52
N ILE A 215 0.02 -6.39 4.14
CA ILE A 215 -0.15 -6.80 2.74
C ILE A 215 -1.47 -7.55 2.63
N ALA A 216 -2.19 -7.30 1.54
CA ALA A 216 -3.36 -8.09 1.16
C ALA A 216 -3.15 -8.64 -0.25
N LEU A 217 -3.63 -9.86 -0.49
CA LEU A 217 -3.47 -10.59 -1.74
C LEU A 217 -4.86 -11.02 -2.21
N ASN A 218 -5.26 -10.71 -3.44
CA ASN A 218 -6.54 -11.14 -4.00
C ASN A 218 -6.43 -11.66 -5.43
N THR A 219 -7.43 -12.42 -5.87
CA THR A 219 -7.59 -12.88 -7.26
C THR A 219 -8.75 -12.19 -7.98
N TRP A 220 -9.20 -11.02 -7.50
CA TRP A 220 -10.34 -10.30 -8.07
C TRP A 220 -10.03 -9.77 -9.47
N GLY A 221 -11.00 -9.89 -10.38
CA GLY A 221 -10.83 -9.52 -11.79
C GLY A 221 -10.02 -10.52 -12.61
N HIS A 222 -9.73 -11.72 -12.07
CA HIS A 222 -9.01 -12.80 -12.75
C HIS A 222 -7.68 -12.34 -13.38
N PRO A 223 -6.74 -11.85 -12.55
CA PRO A 223 -5.46 -11.36 -13.04
C PRO A 223 -4.70 -12.46 -13.78
N SER A 224 -4.18 -12.12 -14.95
CA SER A 224 -3.32 -12.98 -15.76
C SER A 224 -2.01 -13.28 -15.04
N SER A 225 -1.46 -14.46 -15.30
CA SER A 225 -0.12 -14.86 -14.86
C SER A 225 1.00 -14.27 -15.71
N ILE A 226 0.69 -13.34 -16.61
CA ILE A 226 1.69 -12.67 -17.45
C ILE A 226 2.49 -11.73 -16.54
N LYS A 227 3.80 -11.99 -16.46
CA LYS A 227 4.71 -11.15 -15.68
C LYS A 227 4.75 -9.74 -16.25
N ARG A 228 4.78 -8.75 -15.36
CA ARG A 228 4.88 -7.33 -15.72
C ARG A 228 6.21 -7.09 -16.44
N SER A 229 6.19 -6.30 -17.51
CA SER A 229 7.40 -5.84 -18.20
C SER A 229 7.88 -4.52 -17.61
N GLU A 230 9.11 -4.12 -17.94
CA GLU A 230 9.63 -2.79 -17.59
C GLU A 230 8.79 -1.62 -18.16
N GLN A 231 7.95 -1.88 -19.15
CA GLN A 231 7.11 -0.85 -19.81
C GLN A 231 5.67 -0.83 -19.27
N THR A 232 5.32 -1.71 -18.33
CA THR A 232 3.95 -1.84 -17.80
C THR A 232 3.68 -0.76 -16.76
N LEU A 233 2.68 0.09 -16.99
CA LEU A 233 2.21 1.10 -16.04
C LEU A 233 1.62 0.48 -14.76
N GLY A 234 1.71 1.21 -13.65
CA GLY A 234 1.29 0.79 -12.31
C GLY A 234 2.47 0.39 -11.43
N LEU A 235 2.25 -0.50 -10.47
CA LEU A 235 3.28 -0.89 -9.49
C LEU A 235 4.56 -1.43 -10.15
N LYS A 236 5.67 -0.79 -9.81
CA LYS A 236 7.05 -1.20 -10.12
C LYS A 236 7.64 -1.97 -8.95
N SER A 237 7.61 -1.36 -7.76
CA SER A 237 8.12 -1.95 -6.53
C SER A 237 7.41 -1.39 -5.30
N PHE A 238 7.56 -2.07 -4.17
CA PHE A 238 7.23 -1.52 -2.86
C PHE A 238 8.26 -2.00 -1.83
N SER A 239 8.36 -1.26 -0.73
CA SER A 239 9.38 -1.51 0.30
C SER A 239 8.79 -2.06 1.58
N ILE A 240 9.47 -3.04 2.16
CA ILE A 240 9.22 -3.62 3.47
C ILE A 240 10.41 -3.32 4.37
N VAL A 241 10.14 -2.92 5.59
CA VAL A 241 11.15 -2.63 6.62
C VAL A 241 11.10 -3.73 7.66
N TYR A 242 12.23 -4.41 7.87
CA TYR A 242 12.43 -5.39 8.93
C TYR A 242 13.01 -4.73 10.19
N PRO A 243 12.76 -5.26 11.39
CA PRO A 243 13.24 -4.65 12.64
C PRO A 243 14.76 -4.61 12.74
N ASP A 244 15.46 -5.63 12.24
CA ASP A 244 16.91 -5.72 12.27
C ASP A 244 17.45 -6.53 11.07
N ASP A 245 18.77 -6.47 10.87
CA ASP A 245 19.41 -7.22 9.78
C ASP A 245 19.29 -8.73 9.98
N ALA A 246 19.30 -9.23 11.21
CA ALA A 246 19.18 -10.67 11.48
C ALA A 246 17.84 -11.23 10.96
N SER A 247 16.75 -10.51 11.20
CA SER A 247 15.40 -10.84 10.71
C SER A 247 15.34 -10.77 9.19
N ARG A 248 15.96 -9.73 8.58
CA ARG A 248 16.06 -9.62 7.12
C ARG A 248 16.86 -10.79 6.51
N GLN A 249 18.01 -11.15 7.08
CA GLN A 249 18.84 -12.25 6.59
C GLN A 249 18.12 -13.61 6.72
N GLN A 250 17.33 -13.79 7.78
CA GLN A 250 16.48 -14.98 7.92
C GLN A 250 15.45 -15.07 6.78
N VAL A 251 14.81 -13.97 6.44
CA VAL A 251 13.90 -13.91 5.28
C VAL A 251 14.62 -14.15 3.96
N VAL A 252 15.82 -13.60 3.77
CA VAL A 252 16.63 -13.88 2.57
C VAL A 252 16.90 -15.38 2.43
N LYS A 253 17.20 -16.07 3.52
CA LYS A 253 17.35 -17.53 3.52
C LYS A 253 16.05 -18.24 3.13
N GLN A 254 14.91 -17.86 3.71
CA GLN A 254 13.60 -18.43 3.40
C GLN A 254 13.21 -18.23 1.92
N LEU A 255 13.43 -17.03 1.39
CA LEU A 255 13.22 -16.73 -0.03
C LEU A 255 14.08 -17.61 -0.94
N ASN A 256 15.35 -17.83 -0.61
CA ASN A 256 16.22 -18.74 -1.35
C ASN A 256 15.74 -20.20 -1.27
N GLU A 257 15.26 -20.66 -0.11
CA GLU A 257 14.73 -22.02 0.10
C GLU A 257 13.50 -22.31 -0.76
N ILE A 258 12.62 -21.33 -0.97
CA ILE A 258 11.48 -21.46 -1.89
C ILE A 258 11.84 -21.19 -3.36
N GLY A 259 13.12 -20.89 -3.66
CA GLY A 259 13.61 -20.64 -5.02
C GLY A 259 13.23 -19.27 -5.60
N ALA A 260 12.93 -18.28 -4.75
CA ALA A 260 12.65 -16.92 -5.20
C ALA A 260 13.92 -16.22 -5.72
N SER A 261 13.75 -15.27 -6.65
CA SER A 261 14.88 -14.45 -7.14
C SER A 261 15.21 -13.38 -6.12
N VAL A 262 16.40 -13.44 -5.53
CA VAL A 262 16.93 -12.46 -4.57
C VAL A 262 18.22 -11.84 -5.10
N PHE A 263 18.40 -10.54 -4.91
CA PHE A 263 19.59 -9.81 -5.39
C PHE A 263 19.95 -8.65 -4.46
N GLU A 264 21.22 -8.26 -4.44
CA GLU A 264 21.71 -7.14 -3.64
C GLU A 264 21.65 -5.82 -4.42
N GLN A 265 21.31 -4.76 -3.71
CA GLN A 265 21.44 -3.37 -4.15
C GLN A 265 22.22 -2.60 -3.10
N ILE A 266 22.67 -1.38 -3.44
CA ILE A 266 23.52 -0.58 -2.55
C ILE A 266 22.84 -0.34 -1.19
N ASP A 267 21.53 -0.10 -1.17
CA ASP A 267 20.79 0.32 0.03
C ASP A 267 19.80 -0.72 0.56
N TYR A 268 19.51 -1.79 -0.20
CA TYR A 268 18.51 -2.81 0.15
C TYR A 268 18.79 -4.17 -0.49
N ILE A 269 18.06 -5.19 -0.06
CA ILE A 269 18.02 -6.50 -0.74
C ILE A 269 16.70 -6.57 -1.51
N GLY A 270 16.75 -6.89 -2.81
CA GLY A 270 15.57 -7.03 -3.66
C GLY A 270 15.13 -8.48 -3.78
N ALA A 271 13.81 -8.70 -3.86
CA ALA A 271 13.21 -9.98 -4.19
C ALA A 271 12.11 -9.80 -5.26
N ILE A 272 11.94 -10.75 -6.18
CA ILE A 272 10.86 -10.70 -7.19
C ILE A 272 9.74 -11.65 -6.81
N ASP A 273 8.52 -11.12 -6.66
CA ASP A 273 7.33 -11.90 -6.37
C ASP A 273 6.89 -12.75 -7.60
N PRO A 274 5.95 -13.70 -7.44
CA PRO A 274 5.43 -14.50 -8.55
C PRO A 274 4.83 -13.67 -9.70
N SER A 275 4.34 -12.46 -9.42
CA SER A 275 3.76 -11.53 -10.38
C SER A 275 4.79 -10.69 -11.15
N GLY A 276 6.07 -10.76 -10.75
CA GLY A 276 7.15 -9.95 -11.32
C GLY A 276 7.31 -8.56 -10.68
N VAL A 277 6.70 -8.31 -9.52
CA VAL A 277 6.85 -7.10 -8.72
C VAL A 277 8.09 -7.23 -7.84
N GLU A 278 8.91 -6.18 -7.81
CA GLU A 278 10.04 -6.11 -6.90
C GLU A 278 9.60 -5.72 -5.48
N VAL A 279 10.03 -6.50 -4.50
CA VAL A 279 9.89 -6.21 -3.07
C VAL A 279 11.26 -5.82 -2.52
N GLN A 280 11.35 -4.61 -1.97
CA GLN A 280 12.59 -4.03 -1.46
C GLN A 280 12.68 -4.23 0.05
N LEU A 281 13.67 -5.01 0.50
CA LEU A 281 13.84 -5.41 1.90
C LEU A 281 14.86 -4.49 2.58
N PHE A 282 14.35 -3.53 3.35
CA PHE A 282 15.14 -2.60 4.17
C PHE A 282 15.21 -3.07 5.62
N VAL A 283 16.15 -2.49 6.37
CA VAL A 283 16.25 -2.63 7.82
C VAL A 283 15.87 -1.29 8.45
N GLY A 284 15.03 -1.32 9.48
CA GLY A 284 14.64 -0.16 10.26
C GLY A 284 15.87 0.46 10.92
N LYS A 285 15.90 1.80 11.00
CA LYS A 285 16.89 2.52 11.80
C LYS A 285 16.43 2.63 13.24
#